data_AF-A0A1C4ZR28-F1
#
_entry.id   AF-A0A1C4ZR28-F1
#
_cell.length_a   1.000
_cell.length_b   1.000
_cell.length_c   1.000
_cell.angle_alpha   90.00
_cell.angle_beta   90.00
_cell.angle_gamma   90.00
#
_symmetry.space_group_name_H-M   'P 1'
#
loop_
_entity.id
_entity.type
_entity.pdbx_description
1 polymer ?
#
loop_
_entity_poly.entity_id
_entity_poly.type
_entity_poly.pdbx_seq_one_letter_code
_entity_poly.pdbx_strand_id
1 'polypeptide(L)'
;MQPGTSDLEYGEPFNMAFDQIRLGIDTAVGKFNEIVDQVKEWKWLLGPAALWWIKHNLDTTRGALNAVLDQVDRALEHQLPVLSLINISFRWVNDVKRPVSDLSFVTTEPVDENLAKWTGDAASAYNAKAVKQKAAVDESVLKSEFISQWLFKIAKANVDYAVQLAKIVTGLAGKLVQAATEATTVIDLPWAISTLAKSVGDSVTDGLNTLLTIGQRFVDALGNVRDIATQVGDYSKLPGGQWPQAVRG
;
A
#
# COMPACT_ATOMS: atom_id res chain seq x y z
N MET A 1 -17.78 -16.00 8.04
CA MET A 1 -16.92 -15.62 6.91
C MET A 1 -15.56 -16.20 7.20
N GLN A 2 -15.05 -17.06 6.32
CA GLN A 2 -13.79 -17.77 6.54
C GLN A 2 -12.61 -16.77 6.46
N PRO A 3 -11.64 -16.82 7.39
CA PRO A 3 -10.50 -15.90 7.42
C PRO A 3 -9.47 -16.06 6.27
N GLY A 4 -9.77 -16.83 5.22
CA GLY A 4 -8.79 -17.23 4.20
C GLY A 4 -8.86 -16.51 2.85
N THR A 5 -9.95 -15.80 2.53
CA THR A 5 -10.15 -15.25 1.17
C THR A 5 -9.44 -13.92 0.93
N SER A 6 -9.26 -13.09 1.96
CA SER A 6 -8.66 -11.76 1.84
C SER A 6 -7.13 -11.76 1.73
N ASP A 7 -6.47 -12.74 2.36
CA ASP A 7 -5.01 -12.92 2.24
C ASP A 7 -4.62 -13.30 0.81
N LEU A 8 -5.51 -14.00 0.09
CA LEU A 8 -5.32 -14.36 -1.33
C LEU A 8 -5.55 -13.17 -2.26
N GLU A 9 -6.63 -12.40 -2.06
CA GLU A 9 -7.04 -11.32 -2.98
C GLU A 9 -6.00 -10.20 -3.11
N TYR A 10 -5.26 -9.88 -2.04
CA TYR A 10 -4.27 -8.79 -2.04
C TYR A 10 -2.83 -9.27 -1.93
N GLY A 11 -2.59 -10.46 -1.38
CA GLY A 11 -1.26 -11.06 -1.30
C GLY A 11 -0.73 -11.48 -2.66
N GLU A 12 -1.57 -12.06 -3.51
CA GLU A 12 -1.17 -12.52 -4.84
C GLU A 12 -0.78 -11.36 -5.76
N PRO A 13 -1.59 -10.29 -5.94
CA PRO A 13 -1.19 -9.14 -6.77
C PRO A 13 0.09 -8.46 -6.29
N PHE A 14 0.30 -8.39 -4.97
CA PHE A 14 1.50 -7.81 -4.36
C PHE A 14 2.74 -8.65 -4.70
N ASN A 15 2.69 -9.96 -4.44
CA ASN A 15 3.80 -10.86 -4.75
C ASN A 15 4.11 -10.88 -6.25
N MET A 16 3.08 -10.94 -7.10
CA MET A 16 3.22 -10.84 -8.55
C MET A 16 3.88 -9.54 -8.99
N ALA A 17 3.51 -8.40 -8.38
CA ALA A 17 4.13 -7.12 -8.69
C ALA A 17 5.64 -7.13 -8.36
N PHE A 18 6.03 -7.70 -7.22
CA PHE A 18 7.45 -7.82 -6.86
C PHE A 18 8.23 -8.78 -7.75
N ASP A 19 7.63 -9.90 -8.16
CA ASP A 19 8.25 -10.81 -9.11
C ASP A 19 8.42 -10.13 -10.49
N GLN A 20 7.43 -9.37 -10.94
CA GLN A 20 7.51 -8.56 -12.16
C GLN A 20 8.58 -7.48 -12.08
N ILE A 21 8.75 -6.85 -10.90
CA ILE A 21 9.82 -5.88 -10.67
C ILE A 21 11.18 -6.55 -10.82
N ARG A 22 11.42 -7.70 -10.17
CA ARG A 22 12.70 -8.42 -10.27
C ARG A 22 13.01 -8.84 -11.70
N LEU A 23 12.05 -9.47 -12.37
CA LEU A 23 12.20 -9.89 -13.77
C LEU A 23 12.43 -8.70 -14.71
N GLY A 24 11.72 -7.59 -14.48
CA GLY A 24 11.87 -6.38 -15.26
C GLY A 24 13.26 -5.75 -15.07
N ILE A 25 13.79 -5.75 -13.85
CA ILE A 25 15.16 -5.30 -13.54
C ILE A 25 16.19 -6.14 -14.28
N ASP A 26 16.13 -7.46 -14.14
CA ASP A 26 17.10 -8.36 -14.76
C ASP A 26 17.09 -8.19 -16.28
N THR A 27 15.89 -8.06 -16.86
CA THR A 27 15.71 -7.80 -18.29
C THR A 27 16.28 -6.44 -18.69
N ALA A 28 16.01 -5.39 -17.91
CA ALA A 28 16.50 -4.04 -18.17
C ALA A 28 18.03 -3.98 -18.15
N VAL A 29 18.65 -4.51 -17.10
CA VAL A 29 20.12 -4.55 -16.96
C VAL A 29 20.76 -5.40 -18.06
N GLY A 30 20.19 -6.58 -18.34
CA GLY A 30 20.68 -7.46 -19.40
C GLY A 30 20.66 -6.79 -20.77
N LYS A 31 19.54 -6.17 -21.14
CA LYS A 31 19.39 -5.48 -22.43
C LYS A 31 20.21 -4.21 -22.54
N PHE A 32 20.37 -3.47 -21.45
CA PHE A 32 21.29 -2.34 -21.43
C PHE A 32 22.75 -2.79 -21.71
N ASN A 33 23.19 -3.88 -21.07
CA ASN A 33 24.53 -4.43 -21.30
C ASN A 33 24.72 -4.93 -22.73
N GLU A 34 23.71 -5.57 -23.32
CA GLU A 34 23.71 -5.99 -24.73
C GLU A 34 23.94 -4.80 -25.68
N ILE A 35 23.25 -3.68 -25.47
CA ILE A 35 23.43 -2.44 -26.26
C ILE A 35 24.84 -1.88 -26.08
N VAL A 36 25.36 -1.88 -24.85
CA VAL A 36 26.74 -1.43 -24.56
C VAL A 36 27.75 -2.30 -25.31
N ASP A 37 27.53 -3.60 -25.39
CA ASP A 37 28.44 -4.53 -26.07
C ASP A 37 28.37 -4.39 -27.60
N GLN A 38 27.17 -4.21 -28.17
CA GLN A 38 27.03 -3.86 -29.59
C GLN A 38 27.78 -2.58 -29.93
N VAL A 39 27.68 -1.53 -29.10
CA VAL A 39 28.44 -0.28 -29.29
C VAL A 39 29.95 -0.52 -29.28
N LYS A 40 30.45 -1.43 -28.42
CA LYS A 40 31.88 -1.78 -28.39
C LYS A 40 32.31 -2.51 -29.65
N GLU A 41 31.48 -3.42 -30.17
CA GLU A 41 31.74 -4.17 -31.40
C GLU A 41 31.87 -3.22 -32.61
N TRP A 42 30.97 -2.25 -32.69
CA TRP A 42 30.93 -1.26 -33.78
C TRP A 42 31.85 -0.06 -33.56
N LYS A 43 32.62 -0.03 -32.47
CA LYS A 43 33.43 1.12 -32.06
C LYS A 43 34.40 1.60 -33.15
N TRP A 44 34.97 0.67 -33.91
CA TRP A 44 35.95 0.99 -34.96
C TRP A 44 35.33 1.66 -36.20
N LEU A 45 34.02 1.46 -36.43
CA LEU A 45 33.25 2.08 -37.50
C LEU A 45 32.70 3.47 -37.13
N LEU A 46 32.72 3.80 -35.84
CA LEU A 46 32.16 5.03 -35.31
C LEU A 46 33.26 6.08 -35.16
N GLY A 47 33.05 7.28 -35.72
CA GLY A 47 33.95 8.40 -35.55
C GLY A 47 34.03 8.88 -34.08
N PRO A 48 35.11 9.59 -33.67
CA PRO A 48 35.31 10.00 -32.28
C PRO A 48 34.15 10.81 -31.68
N ALA A 49 33.53 11.69 -32.47
CA ALA A 49 32.38 12.48 -32.04
C ALA A 49 31.12 11.62 -31.79
N ALA A 50 30.85 10.65 -32.66
CA ALA A 50 29.72 9.73 -32.50
C ALA A 50 29.93 8.82 -31.28
N LEU A 51 31.14 8.31 -31.08
CA LEU A 51 31.49 7.51 -29.89
C LEU A 51 31.33 8.30 -28.59
N TRP A 52 31.78 9.55 -28.57
CA TRP A 52 31.63 10.41 -27.40
C TRP A 52 30.16 10.64 -27.06
N TRP A 53 29.33 10.96 -28.06
CA TRP A 53 27.89 11.18 -27.88
C TRP A 53 27.16 9.91 -27.40
N ILE A 54 27.47 8.76 -28.01
CA ILE A 54 26.92 7.45 -27.62
C ILE A 54 27.29 7.15 -26.17
N LYS A 55 28.57 7.27 -25.81
CA LYS A 55 29.04 7.01 -24.46
C LYS A 55 28.33 7.90 -23.43
N HIS A 56 28.19 9.19 -23.71
CA HIS A 56 27.53 10.13 -22.82
C HIS A 56 26.06 9.75 -22.55
N ASN A 57 25.32 9.34 -23.57
CA ASN A 57 23.93 8.91 -23.42
C ASN A 57 23.80 7.56 -22.70
N LEU A 58 24.71 6.62 -22.96
CA LEU A 58 24.75 5.34 -22.24
C LEU A 58 25.12 5.53 -20.76
N ASP A 59 26.06 6.41 -20.44
CA ASP A 59 26.43 6.72 -19.06
C ASP A 59 25.26 7.41 -18.33
N THR A 60 24.57 8.35 -18.99
CA THR A 60 23.34 8.97 -18.47
C THR A 60 22.26 7.93 -18.20
N THR A 61 22.06 7.01 -19.14
CA THR A 61 21.06 5.94 -19.00
C THR A 61 21.42 4.97 -17.89
N ARG A 62 22.70 4.59 -17.76
CA ARG A 62 23.17 3.75 -16.65
C ARG A 62 22.91 4.42 -15.30
N GLY A 63 23.22 5.71 -15.18
CA GLY A 63 22.98 6.46 -13.95
C GLY A 63 21.50 6.47 -13.56
N ALA A 64 20.61 6.70 -14.52
CA ALA A 64 19.18 6.70 -14.27
C ALA A 64 18.60 5.30 -14.04
N LEU A 65 19.10 4.26 -14.72
CA LEU A 65 18.76 2.86 -14.43
C LEU A 65 19.14 2.51 -12.99
N ASN A 66 20.36 2.87 -12.54
CA ASN A 66 20.80 2.66 -11.16
C ASN A 66 19.90 3.39 -10.16
N ALA A 67 19.45 4.62 -10.46
CA ALA A 67 18.52 5.32 -9.59
C ALA A 67 17.17 4.58 -9.45
N VAL A 68 16.67 3.96 -10.53
CA VAL A 68 15.48 3.10 -10.48
C VAL A 68 15.73 1.84 -9.66
N LEU A 69 16.91 1.21 -9.80
CA LEU A 69 17.30 0.04 -8.99
C LEU A 69 17.36 0.38 -7.50
N ASP A 70 18.01 1.48 -7.13
CA ASP A 70 18.09 1.95 -5.74
C ASP A 70 16.70 2.25 -5.15
N GLN A 71 15.76 2.70 -5.97
CA GLN A 71 14.37 2.94 -5.56
C GLN A 71 13.65 1.61 -5.30
N VAL A 72 13.86 0.62 -6.16
CA VAL A 72 13.27 -0.71 -6.04
C VAL A 72 13.82 -1.47 -4.84
N ASP A 73 15.13 -1.45 -4.62
CA ASP A 73 15.75 -2.13 -3.47
C ASP A 73 15.19 -1.58 -2.16
N ARG A 74 15.05 -0.25 -2.06
CA ARG A 74 14.39 0.39 -0.92
C ARG A 74 12.94 -0.06 -0.74
N ALA A 75 12.18 -0.22 -1.82
CA ALA A 75 10.81 -0.72 -1.75
C ALA A 75 10.73 -2.20 -1.33
N LEU A 76 11.64 -3.04 -1.82
CA LEU A 76 11.76 -4.46 -1.49
C LEU A 76 12.10 -4.69 -0.01
N GLU A 77 13.04 -3.92 0.53
CA GLU A 77 13.43 -3.98 1.95
C GLU A 77 12.26 -3.68 2.90
N HIS A 78 11.26 -2.92 2.42
CA HIS A 78 10.11 -2.49 3.21
C HIS A 78 8.79 -3.21 2.83
N GLN A 79 8.86 -4.38 2.19
CA GLN A 79 7.66 -5.10 1.71
C GLN A 79 6.84 -5.81 2.82
N LEU A 80 7.49 -6.30 3.87
CA LEU A 80 6.87 -7.17 4.89
C LEU A 80 5.79 -6.49 5.78
N PRO A 81 5.88 -5.19 6.12
CA PRO A 81 4.85 -4.51 6.91
C PRO A 81 3.46 -4.49 6.26
N VAL A 82 3.36 -4.55 4.93
CA VAL A 82 2.12 -4.28 4.19
C VAL A 82 1.07 -5.39 4.33
N LEU A 83 1.46 -6.64 4.08
CA LEU A 83 0.55 -7.78 4.14
C LEU A 83 0.05 -8.03 5.57
N SER A 84 0.90 -7.74 6.56
CA SER A 84 0.52 -7.83 7.97
C SER A 84 -0.64 -6.88 8.32
N LEU A 85 -0.66 -5.67 7.75
CA LEU A 85 -1.72 -4.68 8.00
C LEU A 85 -3.06 -5.10 7.39
N ILE A 86 -3.05 -5.74 6.21
CA ILE A 86 -4.25 -6.31 5.60
C ILE A 86 -4.85 -7.36 6.53
N ASN A 87 -4.05 -8.33 6.95
CA ASN A 87 -4.50 -9.41 7.81
C ASN A 87 -5.00 -8.87 9.16
N ILE A 88 -4.27 -7.94 9.78
CA ILE A 88 -4.70 -7.29 11.03
C ILE A 88 -6.02 -6.55 10.84
N SER A 89 -6.28 -5.89 9.71
CA SER A 89 -7.56 -5.20 9.47
C SER A 89 -8.75 -6.18 9.47
N PHE A 90 -8.62 -7.32 8.78
CA PHE A 90 -9.66 -8.35 8.75
C PHE A 90 -9.80 -9.08 10.09
N ARG A 91 -8.69 -9.34 10.77
CA ARG A 91 -8.72 -9.86 12.15
C ARG A 91 -9.39 -8.88 13.09
N TRP A 92 -9.19 -7.58 12.96
CA TRP A 92 -9.87 -6.60 13.80
C TRP A 92 -11.40 -6.65 13.64
N VAL A 93 -11.90 -6.88 12.42
CA VAL A 93 -13.34 -7.08 12.18
C VAL A 93 -13.84 -8.35 12.85
N ASN A 94 -13.11 -9.46 12.74
CA ASN A 94 -13.55 -10.76 13.25
C ASN A 94 -13.35 -10.93 14.76
N ASP A 95 -12.20 -10.49 15.26
CA ASP A 95 -11.73 -10.71 16.63
C ASP A 95 -12.20 -9.59 17.58
N VAL A 96 -12.52 -8.39 17.08
CA VAL A 96 -12.95 -7.25 17.90
C VAL A 96 -14.38 -6.81 17.57
N LYS A 97 -14.64 -6.39 16.32
CA LYS A 97 -15.96 -5.82 15.97
C LYS A 97 -17.09 -6.82 16.21
N ARG A 98 -16.95 -8.05 15.72
CA ARG A 98 -17.98 -9.10 15.81
C ARG A 98 -18.39 -9.41 17.27
N PRO A 99 -17.48 -9.80 18.18
CA PRO A 99 -17.87 -10.09 19.55
C PRO A 99 -18.42 -8.85 20.28
N VAL A 100 -17.89 -7.64 19.99
CA VAL A 100 -18.42 -6.41 20.58
C VAL A 100 -19.84 -6.11 20.08
N SER A 101 -20.14 -6.35 18.79
CA SER A 101 -21.49 -6.12 18.27
C SER A 101 -22.53 -7.06 18.87
N ASP A 102 -22.15 -8.29 19.22
CA ASP A 102 -23.06 -9.25 19.87
C ASP A 102 -23.47 -8.76 21.27
N LEU A 103 -22.61 -8.00 21.97
CA LEU A 103 -22.93 -7.42 23.28
C LEU A 103 -24.03 -6.35 23.21
N SER A 104 -24.32 -5.78 22.05
CA SER A 104 -25.33 -4.72 21.91
C SER A 104 -26.73 -5.23 22.23
N PHE A 105 -27.04 -6.48 21.91
CA PHE A 105 -28.32 -7.10 22.23
C PHE A 105 -28.36 -7.53 23.71
N VAL A 106 -27.29 -8.15 24.18
CA VAL A 106 -27.15 -8.64 25.57
C VAL A 106 -27.23 -7.52 26.62
N THR A 107 -26.85 -6.28 26.26
CA THR A 107 -26.89 -5.14 27.18
C THR A 107 -28.30 -4.60 27.46
N THR A 108 -29.28 -4.93 26.63
CA THR A 108 -30.68 -4.49 26.83
C THR A 108 -31.68 -5.62 26.99
N GLU A 109 -31.33 -6.85 26.57
CA GLU A 109 -32.19 -8.00 26.77
C GLU A 109 -31.98 -8.60 28.16
N PRO A 110 -33.02 -8.67 29.00
CA PRO A 110 -32.90 -9.30 30.31
C PRO A 110 -32.65 -10.80 30.15
N VAL A 111 -31.65 -11.32 30.87
CA VAL A 111 -31.28 -12.74 30.88
C VAL A 111 -32.40 -13.64 31.45
N ASP A 112 -33.30 -13.06 32.25
CA ASP A 112 -34.46 -13.72 32.83
C ASP A 112 -35.71 -12.87 32.51
N GLU A 113 -36.75 -13.49 31.93
CA GLU A 113 -38.03 -12.82 31.65
C GLU A 113 -38.70 -12.25 32.91
N ASN A 114 -38.35 -12.76 34.10
CA ASN A 114 -38.83 -12.20 35.36
C ASN A 114 -38.18 -10.86 35.71
N LEU A 115 -37.02 -10.52 35.17
CA LEU A 115 -36.45 -9.17 35.28
C LEU A 115 -37.30 -8.14 34.55
N ALA A 116 -38.07 -8.53 33.53
CA ALA A 116 -39.03 -7.63 32.88
C ALA A 116 -40.18 -7.21 33.82
N LYS A 117 -40.40 -7.97 34.91
CA LYS A 117 -41.39 -7.65 35.95
C LYS A 117 -40.82 -6.79 37.08
N TRP A 118 -39.51 -6.52 37.06
CA TRP A 118 -38.86 -5.65 38.05
C TRP A 118 -39.21 -4.18 37.79
N THR A 119 -39.80 -3.52 38.79
CA THR A 119 -40.31 -2.14 38.69
C THR A 119 -39.87 -1.27 39.87
N GLY A 120 -40.17 0.04 39.81
CA GLY A 120 -39.79 1.02 40.82
C GLY A 120 -38.49 1.76 40.50
N ASP A 121 -38.06 2.64 41.41
CA ASP A 121 -36.93 3.56 41.18
C ASP A 121 -35.61 2.85 40.86
N ALA A 122 -35.36 1.71 41.52
CA ALA A 122 -34.16 0.91 41.27
C ALA A 122 -34.16 0.29 39.86
N ALA A 123 -35.32 -0.20 39.39
CA ALA A 123 -35.47 -0.73 38.04
C ALA A 123 -35.32 0.38 36.98
N SER A 124 -35.91 1.54 37.21
CA SER A 124 -35.76 2.73 36.35
C SER A 124 -34.30 3.18 36.26
N ALA A 125 -33.58 3.23 37.39
CA ALA A 125 -32.18 3.59 37.44
C ALA A 125 -31.28 2.56 36.72
N TYR A 126 -31.58 1.27 36.85
CA TYR A 126 -30.90 0.21 36.12
C TYR A 126 -31.12 0.34 34.61
N ASN A 127 -32.37 0.45 34.16
CA ASN A 127 -32.71 0.56 32.74
C ASN A 127 -32.08 1.79 32.08
N ALA A 128 -32.05 2.94 32.77
CA ALA A 128 -31.36 4.13 32.29
C ALA A 128 -29.84 3.92 32.11
N LYS A 129 -29.22 3.03 32.90
CA LYS A 129 -27.80 2.67 32.76
C LYS A 129 -27.58 1.61 31.68
N ALA A 130 -28.46 0.63 31.56
CA ALA A 130 -28.43 -0.37 30.49
C ALA A 130 -28.46 0.29 29.10
N VAL A 131 -29.30 1.32 28.90
CA VAL A 131 -29.34 2.11 27.67
C VAL A 131 -28.01 2.83 27.40
N LYS A 132 -27.37 3.40 28.44
CA LYS A 132 -26.04 4.02 28.31
C LYS A 132 -24.96 2.99 27.97
N GLN A 133 -25.08 1.79 28.53
CA GLN A 133 -24.16 0.70 28.25
C GLN A 133 -24.28 0.20 26.81
N LYS A 134 -25.52 0.02 26.31
CA LYS A 134 -25.76 -0.30 24.90
C LYS A 134 -25.15 0.76 23.98
N ALA A 135 -25.38 2.04 24.27
CA ALA A 135 -24.80 3.12 23.47
C ALA A 135 -23.27 3.11 23.46
N ALA A 136 -22.63 2.70 24.55
CA ALA A 136 -21.17 2.53 24.62
C ALA A 136 -20.70 1.29 23.83
N VAL A 137 -21.47 0.19 23.81
CA VAL A 137 -21.19 -0.96 22.94
C VAL A 137 -21.27 -0.54 21.48
N ASP A 138 -22.37 0.09 21.07
CA ASP A 138 -22.62 0.51 19.69
C ASP A 138 -21.52 1.46 19.20
N GLU A 139 -21.10 2.40 20.04
CA GLU A 139 -19.96 3.29 19.76
C GLU A 139 -18.65 2.49 19.57
N SER A 140 -18.40 1.48 20.40
CA SER A 140 -17.21 0.63 20.29
C SER A 140 -17.19 -0.19 19.00
N VAL A 141 -18.36 -0.62 18.50
CA VAL A 141 -18.51 -1.26 17.19
C VAL A 141 -18.12 -0.28 16.07
N LEU A 142 -18.60 0.96 16.13
CA LEU A 142 -18.30 1.99 15.13
C LEU A 142 -16.80 2.33 15.11
N LYS A 143 -16.18 2.53 16.27
CA LYS A 143 -14.73 2.78 16.38
C LYS A 143 -13.89 1.60 15.87
N SER A 144 -14.34 0.37 16.14
CA SER A 144 -13.67 -0.84 15.65
C SER A 144 -13.73 -0.95 14.12
N GLU A 145 -14.89 -0.66 13.52
CA GLU A 145 -15.04 -0.60 12.06
C GLU A 145 -14.11 0.46 11.45
N PHE A 146 -14.06 1.64 12.06
CA PHE A 146 -13.20 2.73 11.59
C PHE A 146 -11.72 2.35 11.57
N ILE A 147 -11.20 1.73 12.65
CA ILE A 147 -9.81 1.26 12.71
C ILE A 147 -9.52 0.23 11.62
N SER A 148 -10.43 -0.73 11.40
CA SER A 148 -10.29 -1.71 10.31
C SER A 148 -10.20 -1.03 8.95
N GLN A 149 -11.11 -0.11 8.64
CA GLN A 149 -11.09 0.62 7.37
C GLN A 149 -9.82 1.45 7.19
N TRP A 150 -9.30 2.04 8.26
CA TRP A 150 -8.04 2.77 8.23
C TRP A 150 -6.84 1.86 7.89
N LEU A 151 -6.70 0.74 8.58
CA LEU A 151 -5.65 -0.25 8.32
C LEU A 151 -5.73 -0.78 6.88
N PHE A 152 -6.94 -1.08 6.40
CA PHE A 152 -7.16 -1.54 5.04
C PHE A 152 -6.78 -0.50 3.98
N LYS A 153 -7.14 0.79 4.20
CA LYS A 153 -6.76 1.89 3.28
C LYS A 153 -5.25 2.05 3.16
N ILE A 154 -4.51 1.96 4.27
CA ILE A 154 -3.04 2.03 4.27
C ILE A 154 -2.47 0.87 3.47
N ALA A 155 -2.96 -0.33 3.74
CA ALA A 155 -2.44 -1.50 3.07
C ALA A 155 -2.72 -1.50 1.56
N LYS A 156 -3.93 -1.07 1.15
CA LYS A 156 -4.27 -0.86 -0.27
C LYS A 156 -3.33 0.14 -0.94
N ALA A 157 -3.04 1.27 -0.27
CA ALA A 157 -2.13 2.28 -0.82
C ALA A 157 -0.73 1.71 -1.08
N ASN A 158 -0.25 0.82 -0.22
CA ASN A 158 1.03 0.15 -0.38
C ASN A 158 1.03 -0.91 -1.49
N VAL A 159 -0.06 -1.67 -1.66
CA VAL A 159 -0.22 -2.59 -2.81
C VAL A 159 -0.23 -1.80 -4.12
N ASP A 160 -0.99 -0.71 -4.19
CA ASP A 160 -1.03 0.16 -5.37
C ASP A 160 0.34 0.76 -5.72
N TYR A 161 1.18 1.05 -4.71
CA TYR A 161 2.56 1.47 -4.94
C TYR A 161 3.38 0.39 -5.62
N ALA A 162 3.38 -0.84 -5.06
CA ALA A 162 4.12 -1.95 -5.63
C ALA A 162 3.70 -2.23 -7.08
N VAL A 163 2.40 -2.19 -7.36
CA VAL A 163 1.87 -2.36 -8.72
C VAL A 163 2.31 -1.23 -9.68
N GLN A 164 2.30 0.03 -9.23
CA GLN A 164 2.76 1.14 -10.07
C GLN A 164 4.27 1.08 -10.34
N LEU A 165 5.05 0.73 -9.32
CA LEU A 165 6.49 0.51 -9.47
C LEU A 165 6.79 -0.62 -10.45
N ALA A 166 6.04 -1.74 -10.37
CA ALA A 166 6.13 -2.83 -11.33
C ALA A 166 5.85 -2.38 -12.76
N LYS A 167 4.85 -1.52 -12.98
CA LYS A 167 4.55 -0.96 -14.31
C LYS A 167 5.68 -0.09 -14.85
N ILE A 168 6.30 0.74 -14.01
CA ILE A 168 7.44 1.57 -14.42
C ILE A 168 8.62 0.69 -14.83
N VAL A 169 8.96 -0.29 -13.99
CA VAL A 169 10.11 -1.19 -14.22
C VAL A 169 9.89 -2.06 -15.46
N THR A 170 8.70 -2.65 -15.61
CA THR A 170 8.37 -3.47 -16.80
C THR A 170 8.27 -2.63 -18.07
N GLY A 171 7.76 -1.39 -17.99
CA GLY A 171 7.77 -0.44 -19.10
C GLY A 171 9.19 -0.08 -19.55
N LEU A 172 10.07 0.20 -18.59
CA LEU A 172 11.50 0.44 -18.85
C LEU A 172 12.17 -0.77 -19.51
N ALA A 173 11.94 -1.96 -18.97
CA ALA A 173 12.45 -3.21 -19.53
C ALA A 173 12.00 -3.42 -20.98
N GLY A 174 10.71 -3.18 -21.28
CA GLY A 174 10.17 -3.27 -22.63
C GLY A 174 10.84 -2.31 -23.62
N LYS A 175 11.07 -1.05 -23.20
CA LYS A 175 11.76 -0.07 -24.04
C LYS A 175 13.25 -0.40 -24.24
N LEU A 176 13.90 -1.03 -23.26
CA LEU A 176 15.27 -1.53 -23.39
C LEU A 176 15.37 -2.72 -24.35
N VAL A 177 14.40 -3.64 -24.30
CA VAL A 177 14.28 -4.74 -25.27
C VAL A 177 14.11 -4.18 -26.69
N GLN A 178 13.26 -3.17 -26.86
CA GLN A 178 13.08 -2.50 -28.15
C GLN A 178 14.39 -1.88 -28.65
N ALA A 179 15.06 -1.08 -27.82
CA ALA A 179 16.32 -0.43 -28.19
C ALA A 179 17.41 -1.45 -28.55
N ALA A 180 17.51 -2.58 -27.84
CA ALA A 180 18.45 -3.65 -28.17
C ALA A 180 18.16 -4.31 -29.52
N THR A 181 16.88 -4.41 -29.89
CA THR A 181 16.46 -4.96 -31.19
C THR A 181 16.71 -3.96 -32.33
N GLU A 182 16.57 -2.66 -32.08
CA GLU A 182 16.85 -1.60 -33.05
C GLU A 182 18.36 -1.38 -33.25
N ALA A 183 19.18 -1.66 -32.23
CA ALA A 183 20.64 -1.53 -32.26
C ALA A 183 21.37 -2.61 -33.09
N THR A 184 20.70 -3.25 -34.05
CA THR A 184 21.26 -4.33 -34.89
C THR A 184 22.24 -3.86 -35.96
N THR A 185 22.23 -2.57 -36.31
CA THR A 185 23.18 -1.99 -37.28
C THR A 185 23.86 -0.74 -36.74
N VAL A 186 25.03 -0.40 -37.30
CA VAL A 186 25.78 0.82 -36.96
C VAL A 186 24.97 2.09 -37.19
N ILE A 187 24.12 2.08 -38.21
CA ILE A 187 23.31 3.24 -38.61
C ILE A 187 22.16 3.46 -37.64
N ASP A 188 21.62 2.38 -37.07
CA ASP A 188 20.46 2.41 -36.17
C ASP A 188 20.87 2.61 -34.70
N LEU A 189 22.13 2.32 -34.33
CA LEU A 189 22.67 2.52 -32.99
C LEU A 189 22.38 3.91 -32.38
N PRO A 190 22.63 5.03 -33.10
CA PRO A 190 22.32 6.35 -32.55
C PRO A 190 20.83 6.56 -32.24
N TRP A 191 19.94 6.01 -33.07
CA TRP A 191 18.49 6.09 -32.85
C TRP A 191 18.07 5.26 -31.64
N ALA A 192 18.54 4.03 -31.53
CA ALA A 192 18.28 3.16 -30.38
C ALA A 192 18.71 3.82 -29.06
N ILE A 193 19.90 4.43 -29.03
CA ILE A 193 20.43 5.11 -27.84
C ILE A 193 19.63 6.37 -27.48
N SER A 194 19.20 7.14 -28.48
CA SER A 194 18.35 8.31 -28.26
C SER A 194 16.99 7.93 -27.68
N THR A 195 16.34 6.91 -28.25
CA THR A 195 15.09 6.35 -27.77
C THR A 195 15.23 5.88 -26.33
N LEU A 196 16.31 5.17 -26.03
CA LEU A 196 16.64 4.64 -24.71
C LEU A 196 16.85 5.75 -23.67
N ALA A 197 17.65 6.77 -23.97
CA ALA A 197 17.86 7.91 -23.07
C ALA A 197 16.54 8.63 -22.74
N LYS A 198 15.70 8.88 -23.74
CA LYS A 198 14.37 9.48 -23.55
C LYS A 198 13.47 8.60 -22.68
N SER A 199 13.44 7.31 -22.99
CA SER A 199 12.63 6.31 -22.31
C SER A 199 12.94 6.18 -20.82
N VAL A 200 14.22 6.25 -20.47
CA VAL A 200 14.67 6.22 -19.08
C VAL A 200 14.33 7.53 -18.37
N GLY A 201 14.47 8.68 -19.05
CA GLY A 201 14.00 9.97 -18.53
C GLY A 201 12.50 10.00 -18.22
N ASP A 202 11.67 9.44 -19.12
CA ASP A 202 10.24 9.26 -18.89
C ASP A 202 9.99 8.36 -17.66
N SER A 203 10.72 7.25 -17.53
CA SER A 203 10.55 6.30 -16.42
C SER A 203 10.91 6.90 -15.06
N VAL A 204 11.97 7.72 -15.00
CA VAL A 204 12.32 8.48 -13.79
C VAL A 204 11.22 9.49 -13.43
N THR A 205 10.68 10.19 -14.43
CA THR A 205 9.58 11.14 -14.24
C THR A 205 8.32 10.45 -13.73
N ASP A 206 7.95 9.31 -14.31
CA ASP A 206 6.82 8.49 -13.89
C ASP A 206 7.02 7.94 -12.47
N GLY A 207 8.25 7.57 -12.12
CA GLY A 207 8.64 7.20 -10.76
C GLY A 207 8.43 8.32 -9.76
N LEU A 208 8.89 9.53 -10.07
CA LEU A 208 8.68 10.72 -9.22
C LEU A 208 7.19 11.05 -9.07
N ASN A 209 6.42 11.00 -10.16
CA ASN A 209 4.97 11.25 -10.13
C ASN A 209 4.22 10.20 -9.29
N THR A 210 4.65 8.94 -9.36
CA THR A 210 4.13 7.84 -8.54
C THR A 210 4.41 8.11 -7.06
N LEU A 211 5.64 8.50 -6.71
CA LEU A 211 6.00 8.86 -5.33
C LEU A 211 5.20 10.05 -4.81
N LEU A 212 4.95 11.08 -5.63
CA LEU A 212 4.10 12.21 -5.25
C LEU A 212 2.66 11.75 -4.96
N THR A 213 2.11 10.89 -5.81
CA THR A 213 0.76 10.33 -5.64
C THR A 213 0.65 9.51 -4.35
N ILE A 214 1.68 8.74 -4.01
CA ILE A 214 1.71 7.95 -2.78
C ILE A 214 1.94 8.83 -1.57
N GLY A 215 2.81 9.84 -1.67
CA GLY A 215 3.01 10.85 -0.63
C GLY A 215 1.68 11.52 -0.27
N GLN A 216 0.87 11.86 -1.26
CA GLN A 216 -0.48 12.39 -1.04
C GLN A 216 -1.38 11.40 -0.28
N ARG A 217 -1.41 10.12 -0.71
CA ARG A 217 -2.18 9.07 -0.03
C ARG A 217 -1.69 8.79 1.39
N PHE A 218 -0.40 8.89 1.64
CA PHE A 218 0.18 8.78 2.96
C PHE A 218 -0.22 9.95 3.85
N VAL A 219 -0.22 11.17 3.32
CA VAL A 219 -0.75 12.35 4.02
C VAL A 219 -2.24 12.20 4.32
N ASP A 220 -3.03 11.66 3.39
CA ASP A 220 -4.45 11.34 3.64
C ASP A 220 -4.61 10.28 4.74
N ALA A 221 -3.74 9.26 4.74
CA ALA A 221 -3.70 8.25 5.80
C ALA A 221 -3.28 8.82 7.16
N LEU A 222 -2.37 9.80 7.19
CA LEU A 222 -2.00 10.56 8.39
C LEU A 222 -3.12 11.50 8.84
N GLY A 223 -3.89 12.09 7.91
CA GLY A 223 -5.12 12.82 8.24
C GLY A 223 -6.08 11.94 9.03
N ASN A 224 -6.18 10.67 8.66
CA ASN A 224 -6.96 9.70 9.43
C ASN A 224 -6.36 9.38 10.81
N VAL A 225 -5.07 9.60 11.08
CA VAL A 225 -4.49 9.46 12.44
C VAL A 225 -5.02 10.54 13.37
N ARG A 226 -5.17 11.78 12.88
CA ARG A 226 -5.88 12.81 13.62
C ARG A 226 -7.32 12.38 13.88
N ASP A 227 -7.99 11.82 12.88
CA ASP A 227 -9.37 11.35 13.05
C ASP A 227 -9.45 10.16 14.03
N ILE A 228 -8.45 9.27 14.09
CA ILE A 228 -8.30 8.27 15.16
C ILE A 228 -8.17 8.96 16.52
N ALA A 229 -7.32 9.96 16.65
CA ALA A 229 -7.17 10.69 17.92
C ALA A 229 -8.49 11.38 18.33
N THR A 230 -9.26 11.91 17.37
CA THR A 230 -10.61 12.45 17.62
C THR A 230 -11.57 11.34 18.04
N GLN A 231 -11.55 10.18 17.38
CA GLN A 231 -12.39 9.04 17.75
C GLN A 231 -12.06 8.50 19.13
N VAL A 232 -10.77 8.39 19.49
CA VAL A 232 -10.31 7.94 20.81
C VAL A 232 -10.60 8.97 21.90
N GLY A 233 -10.51 10.27 21.57
CA GLY A 233 -10.83 11.37 22.48
C GLY A 233 -12.31 11.67 22.67
N ASP A 234 -13.20 11.02 21.89
CA ASP A 234 -14.64 11.19 22.03
C ASP A 234 -15.20 10.36 23.20
N TYR A 235 -15.45 11.06 24.30
CA TYR A 235 -16.03 10.51 25.53
C TYR A 235 -17.57 10.63 25.60
N SER A 236 -18.24 11.02 24.50
CA SER A 236 -19.69 11.26 24.48
C SER A 236 -20.52 10.04 24.89
N LYS A 237 -20.03 8.83 24.59
CA LYS A 237 -20.64 7.54 24.97
C LYS A 237 -19.82 6.74 26.00
N LEU A 238 -18.60 7.20 26.31
CA LEU A 238 -17.67 6.60 27.28
C LEU A 238 -17.24 7.68 28.29
N PRO A 239 -18.07 8.00 29.30
CA PRO A 239 -17.80 9.12 30.22
C PRO A 239 -16.45 8.93 30.94
N GLY A 240 -15.56 9.92 30.82
CA GLY A 240 -14.22 9.87 31.42
C GLY A 240 -13.31 8.79 30.84
N GLY A 241 -13.61 8.27 29.65
CA GLY A 241 -12.87 7.18 29.02
C GLY A 241 -13.15 5.80 29.62
N GLN A 242 -14.21 5.69 30.42
CA GLN A 242 -14.55 4.47 31.14
C GLN A 242 -15.92 3.93 30.74
N TRP A 243 -16.09 2.63 30.96
CA TRP A 243 -17.37 1.96 30.83
C TRP A 243 -18.41 2.56 31.79
N PRO A 244 -19.63 2.91 31.31
CA PRO A 244 -20.72 3.31 32.20
C PRO A 244 -21.02 2.24 33.28
N GLN A 245 -20.78 2.57 34.54
CA GLN A 245 -20.94 1.63 35.65
C GLN A 245 -22.35 1.61 36.24
N ALA A 246 -22.88 0.39 36.43
CA ALA A 246 -24.18 0.14 37.05
C ALA A 246 -24.18 0.39 38.58
N VAL A 247 -23.04 0.27 39.23
CA VAL A 247 -22.86 0.43 40.68
C VAL A 247 -21.72 1.42 40.93
N ARG A 248 -21.90 2.35 41.86
CA ARG A 248 -20.80 3.17 42.38
C ARG A 248 -20.37 2.50 43.69
N GLY A 249 -19.12 2.03 43.74
CA GLY A 249 -18.49 1.60 44.99
C GLY A 249 -18.17 2.80 45.88
#